data_AF-A0A948PMM7-F1
#
_entry.id   AF-A0A948PMM7-F1
#
_cell.length_a   1.000
_cell.length_b   1.000
_cell.length_c   1.000
_cell.angle_alpha   90.00
_cell.angle_beta   90.00
_cell.angle_gamma   90.00
#
_symmetry.space_group_name_H-M   'P 1'
#
loop_
_entity.id
_entity.type
_entity.pdbx_description
1 polymer ?
#
loop_
_entity_poly.entity_id
_entity_poly.type
_entity_poly.pdbx_seq_one_letter_code
_entity_poly.pdbx_strand_id
1 'polypeptide(L)'
;MERRSDYYRTIARLFLKERGAPLVLSSGDMNQIRAWENKGIPLHAVTEGIRLHFRRPASRNRTRGGVLPLSACSVSVEKAYDMFRSRRVGSDGRRISRRKKYRA
;
A
#
# COMPACT_ATOMS: atom_id res chain seq x y z
N MET A 1 18.08 -5.48 -15.98
CA MET A 1 16.69 -5.02 -16.20
C MET A 1 15.63 -5.82 -15.42
N GLU A 2 15.96 -6.99 -14.84
CA GLU A 2 15.00 -7.88 -14.14
C GLU A 2 14.30 -7.28 -12.91
N ARG A 3 14.97 -6.41 -12.14
CA ARG A 3 14.41 -5.89 -10.87
C ARG A 3 13.11 -5.10 -11.04
N ARG A 4 12.97 -4.35 -12.14
CA ARG A 4 11.74 -3.60 -12.45
C ARG A 4 10.61 -4.58 -12.78
N SER A 5 10.89 -5.60 -13.58
CA SER A 5 9.91 -6.62 -13.93
C SER A 5 9.41 -7.37 -12.68
N ASP A 6 10.27 -7.68 -11.71
CA ASP A 6 9.84 -8.32 -10.47
C ASP A 6 9.05 -7.40 -9.54
N TYR A 7 9.36 -6.10 -9.50
CA TYR A 7 8.56 -5.13 -8.74
C TYR A 7 7.10 -5.11 -9.21
N TYR A 8 6.90 -4.89 -10.51
CA TYR A 8 5.57 -4.86 -11.12
C TYR A 8 4.85 -6.21 -10.98
N ARG A 9 5.54 -7.32 -11.30
CA ARG A 9 4.95 -8.66 -11.29
C ARG A 9 4.56 -9.11 -9.88
N THR A 10 5.30 -8.70 -8.86
CA THR A 10 4.97 -9.04 -7.47
C THR A 10 3.78 -8.25 -6.96
N ILE A 11 3.74 -6.93 -7.24
CA ILE A 11 2.61 -6.08 -6.87
C ILE A 11 1.33 -6.54 -7.57
N ALA A 12 1.42 -6.84 -8.88
CA ALA A 12 0.29 -7.35 -9.66
C ALA A 12 -0.26 -8.66 -9.07
N ARG A 13 0.60 -9.65 -8.84
CA ARG A 13 0.19 -10.95 -8.29
C ARG A 13 -0.47 -10.82 -6.92
N LEU A 14 0.13 -10.02 -6.03
CA LEU A 14 -0.43 -9.78 -4.70
C LEU A 14 -1.81 -9.11 -4.80
N PHE A 15 -1.91 -8.03 -5.56
CA PHE A 15 -3.16 -7.27 -5.64
C PHE A 15 -4.29 -8.11 -6.24
N LEU A 16 -4.03 -8.83 -7.32
CA LEU A 16 -5.03 -9.70 -7.96
C LEU A 16 -5.48 -10.82 -7.00
N LYS A 17 -4.56 -11.38 -6.21
CA LYS A 17 -4.87 -12.39 -5.18
C LYS A 17 -5.81 -11.85 -4.09
N GLU A 18 -5.56 -10.64 -3.59
CA GLU A 18 -6.37 -10.03 -2.52
C GLU A 18 -7.72 -9.50 -3.04
N ARG A 19 -7.76 -9.02 -4.29
CA ARG A 19 -8.96 -8.47 -4.94
C ARG A 19 -9.96 -9.55 -5.37
N GLY A 20 -9.48 -10.74 -5.72
CA GLY A 20 -10.29 -11.89 -6.13
C GLY A 20 -10.87 -11.82 -7.55
N ALA A 21 -11.17 -10.64 -8.10
CA ALA A 21 -11.54 -10.42 -9.51
C ALA A 21 -11.56 -8.92 -9.87
N PRO A 22 -11.38 -8.53 -11.14
CA PRO A 22 -10.89 -9.30 -12.29
C PRO A 22 -9.39 -9.61 -12.21
N LEU A 23 -8.94 -10.64 -12.95
CA LEU A 23 -7.57 -11.18 -12.96
C LEU A 23 -6.54 -10.34 -13.75
N VAL A 24 -6.94 -9.15 -14.19
CA VAL A 24 -6.09 -8.24 -14.97
C VAL A 24 -6.02 -6.87 -14.30
N LEU A 25 -4.87 -6.22 -14.47
CA LEU A 25 -4.67 -4.83 -14.06
C LEU A 25 -5.21 -3.89 -15.13
N SER A 26 -5.89 -2.83 -14.71
CA SER A 26 -6.26 -1.73 -15.60
C SER A 26 -5.05 -0.84 -15.89
N SER A 27 -5.10 -0.04 -16.96
CA SER A 27 -4.09 0.98 -17.26
C SER A 27 -3.87 1.95 -16.09
N GLY A 28 -4.93 2.26 -15.33
CA GLY A 28 -4.84 3.07 -14.12
C GLY A 28 -4.03 2.40 -13.00
N ASP A 29 -4.15 1.07 -12.85
CA ASP A 29 -3.38 0.31 -11.87
C ASP A 29 -1.90 0.28 -12.24
N MET A 30 -1.58 0.07 -13.53
CA MET A 30 -0.20 0.11 -14.03
C MET A 30 0.45 1.49 -13.83
N ASN A 31 -0.31 2.57 -14.05
CA ASN A 31 0.19 3.92 -13.83
C ASN A 31 0.47 4.19 -12.34
N GLN A 32 -0.35 3.64 -11.44
CA GLN A 32 -0.11 3.74 -10.00
C GLN A 32 1.16 3.01 -9.57
N ILE A 33 1.41 1.80 -10.10
CA ILE A 33 2.68 1.07 -9.82
C ILE A 33 3.88 1.90 -10.29
N ARG A 34 3.78 2.51 -11.47
CA ARG A 34 4.80 3.41 -12.00
C ARG A 34 5.02 4.64 -11.12
N ALA A 35 3.96 5.21 -10.58
CA ALA A 35 4.06 6.34 -9.66
C ALA A 35 4.82 5.96 -8.38
N TRP A 36 4.57 4.78 -7.81
CA TRP A 36 5.32 4.29 -6.65
C TRP A 36 6.78 3.98 -6.97
N GLU A 37 7.06 3.38 -8.12
CA GLU A 37 8.43 3.17 -8.61
C GLU A 37 9.18 4.51 -8.73
N ASN A 38 8.56 5.51 -9.38
CA ASN A 38 9.17 6.83 -9.56
C ASN A 38 9.37 7.59 -8.24
N LYS A 39 8.50 7.34 -7.25
CA LYS A 39 8.67 7.85 -5.87
C LYS A 39 9.74 7.10 -5.06
N GLY A 40 10.32 6.03 -5.61
CA GLY A 40 11.33 5.21 -4.93
C GLY A 40 10.77 4.37 -3.77
N ILE A 41 9.46 4.06 -3.79
CA ILE A 41 8.84 3.26 -2.73
C ILE A 41 9.31 1.80 -2.88
N PRO A 42 9.88 1.18 -1.82
CA PRO A 42 10.38 -0.19 -1.91
C PRO A 42 9.23 -1.20 -1.97
N LEU A 43 9.47 -2.33 -2.64
CA LEU A 43 8.48 -3.39 -2.84
C LEU A 43 7.76 -3.80 -1.56
N HIS A 44 8.50 -4.01 -0.47
CA HIS A 44 7.90 -4.46 0.79
C HIS A 44 6.87 -3.44 1.33
N ALA A 45 7.12 -2.14 1.19
CA ALA A 45 6.20 -1.11 1.71
C ALA A 45 4.89 -1.10 0.91
N VAL A 46 4.99 -1.31 -0.40
CA VAL A 46 3.82 -1.47 -1.26
C VAL A 46 3.03 -2.73 -0.90
N THR A 47 3.70 -3.88 -0.79
CA THR A 47 3.01 -5.14 -0.48
C THR A 47 2.35 -5.11 0.90
N GLU A 48 3.00 -4.53 1.90
CA GLU A 48 2.42 -4.35 3.23
C GLU A 48 1.24 -3.40 3.21
N GLY A 49 1.34 -2.27 2.51
CA GLY A 49 0.24 -1.32 2.35
C GLY A 49 -1.00 -1.94 1.71
N ILE A 50 -0.81 -2.77 0.68
CA ILE A 50 -1.90 -3.50 0.02
C ILE A 50 -2.54 -4.49 1.01
N ARG A 51 -1.74 -5.34 1.68
CA ARG A 51 -2.26 -6.30 2.68
C ARG A 51 -3.04 -5.58 3.79
N LEU A 52 -2.52 -4.48 4.31
CA LEU A 52 -3.18 -3.70 5.37
C LEU A 52 -4.52 -3.11 4.91
N HIS A 53 -4.63 -2.73 3.63
CA HIS A 53 -5.88 -2.26 3.05
C HIS A 53 -6.94 -3.38 3.07
N PHE A 54 -6.59 -4.58 2.58
CA PHE A 54 -7.50 -5.73 2.49
C PHE A 54 -7.73 -6.46 3.82
N ARG A 55 -6.87 -6.28 4.84
CA ARG A 55 -7.06 -6.86 6.19
C ARG A 55 -8.31 -6.35 6.90
N ARG A 56 -8.89 -5.22 6.47
CA ARG A 56 -10.14 -4.70 7.02
C ARG A 56 -11.32 -5.58 6.56
N PRO A 57 -12.29 -5.89 7.43
CA PRO A 57 -13.37 -6.83 7.12
C PRO A 57 -14.13 -6.44 5.84
N ALA A 58 -14.32 -7.43 4.96
CA ALA A 58 -14.84 -7.27 3.60
C ALA A 58 -16.16 -6.50 3.50
N SER A 59 -16.99 -6.50 4.54
CA SER A 59 -18.22 -5.70 4.61
C SER A 59 -18.00 -4.19 4.44
N ARG A 60 -16.78 -3.69 4.66
CA ARG A 60 -16.41 -2.27 4.47
C ARG A 60 -15.57 -2.02 3.21
N ASN A 61 -15.08 -3.08 2.55
CA ASN A 61 -14.13 -3.00 1.43
C ASN A 61 -14.75 -3.38 0.08
N ARG A 62 -16.01 -3.85 0.07
CA ARG A 62 -16.78 -3.97 -1.17
C ARG A 62 -17.25 -2.57 -1.57
N THR A 63 -16.55 -1.91 -2.47
CA THR A 63 -17.15 -0.84 -3.28
C THR A 63 -18.42 -1.44 -3.87
N ARG A 64 -19.60 -0.91 -3.51
CA ARG A 64 -20.90 -1.44 -3.94
C ARG A 64 -20.88 -1.65 -5.46
N GLY A 65 -20.77 -2.90 -5.91
CA GLY A 65 -20.77 -3.30 -7.32
C GLY A 65 -19.53 -2.94 -8.16
N GLY A 66 -18.44 -2.41 -7.57
CA GLY A 66 -17.31 -1.85 -8.32
C GLY A 66 -15.98 -2.60 -8.18
N VAL A 67 -15.23 -2.67 -9.27
CA VAL A 67 -13.86 -3.16 -9.33
C VAL A 67 -12.91 -2.18 -8.60
N LEU A 68 -12.33 -2.58 -7.46
CA LEU A 68 -11.47 -1.70 -6.65
C LEU A 68 -10.17 -1.35 -7.39
N PRO A 69 -9.82 -0.07 -7.63
CA PRO A 69 -8.56 0.30 -8.28
C PRO A 69 -7.38 0.29 -7.30
N LEU A 70 -6.17 0.10 -7.82
CA LEU A 70 -4.92 0.10 -7.04
C LEU A 70 -4.70 1.43 -6.30
N SER A 71 -5.20 2.54 -6.85
CA SER A 71 -5.19 3.86 -6.22
C SER A 71 -5.91 3.92 -4.87
N ALA A 72 -6.86 3.03 -4.61
CA ALA A 72 -7.52 2.94 -3.31
C ALA A 72 -6.54 2.49 -2.20
N CYS A 73 -5.49 1.76 -2.57
CA CYS A 73 -4.45 1.32 -1.65
C CYS A 73 -3.38 2.40 -1.38
N SER A 74 -3.35 3.50 -2.15
CA SER A 74 -2.27 4.51 -2.06
C SER A 74 -2.08 5.06 -0.66
N VAL A 75 -3.15 5.41 0.05
CA VAL A 75 -3.05 5.93 1.43
C VAL A 75 -2.46 4.89 2.39
N SER A 76 -2.80 3.61 2.22
CA SER A 76 -2.24 2.52 3.04
C SER A 76 -0.76 2.27 2.71
N VAL A 77 -0.39 2.33 1.43
CA VAL A 77 1.00 2.21 0.94
C VAL A 77 1.85 3.37 1.43
N GLU A 78 1.35 4.60 1.36
CA GLU A 78 2.06 5.79 1.84
C GLU A 78 2.27 5.73 3.35
N LYS A 79 1.28 5.27 4.12
CA LYS A 79 1.44 5.02 5.57
C LYS A 79 2.48 3.93 5.86
N ALA A 80 2.44 2.82 5.13
CA ALA A 80 3.42 1.75 5.29
C ALA A 80 4.84 2.22 4.94
N TYR A 81 4.96 3.05 3.89
CA TYR A 81 6.22 3.65 3.48
C TYR A 81 6.73 4.68 4.50
N ASP A 82 5.86 5.53 5.04
CA ASP A 82 6.22 6.45 6.11
C ASP A 82 6.66 5.70 7.37
N MET A 83 5.97 4.63 7.77
CA MET A 83 6.40 3.78 8.87
C MET A 83 7.75 3.11 8.58
N PHE A 84 7.99 2.65 7.36
CA PHE A 84 9.27 2.08 6.98
C PHE A 84 10.40 3.11 7.06
N ARG A 85 10.18 4.31 6.53
CA ARG A 85 11.11 5.43 6.66
C ARG A 85 11.33 5.80 8.13
N SER A 86 10.26 5.93 8.90
CA SER A 86 10.29 6.27 10.32
C SER A 86 10.89 5.17 11.19
N ARG A 87 10.90 3.89 10.77
CA ARG A 87 11.63 2.80 11.45
C ARG A 87 13.11 2.81 11.10
N ARG A 88 13.47 3.16 9.86
CA ARG A 88 14.85 3.43 9.47
C ARG A 88 15.44 4.66 10.17
N VAL A 89 14.65 5.72 10.29
CA VAL A 89 15.01 6.95 11.03
C VAL A 89 14.85 6.77 12.54
N GLY A 90 13.95 5.90 12.99
CA GLY A 90 13.63 5.65 14.40
C GLY A 90 14.64 4.76 15.14
N SER A 91 15.66 4.24 14.45
CA SER A 91 16.88 3.81 15.14
C SER A 91 17.68 5.00 15.69
N ASP A 92 17.32 6.23 15.29
CA ASP A 92 17.86 7.50 15.79
C ASP A 92 16.80 8.38 16.51
N GLY A 93 15.54 7.93 16.61
CA GLY A 93 14.40 8.79 16.95
C GLY A 93 13.40 8.19 17.92
N ARG A 94 13.83 7.75 19.11
CA ARG A 94 12.94 7.64 20.27
C ARG A 94 12.37 9.04 20.56
N ARG A 95 11.06 9.10 20.86
CA ARG A 95 10.28 10.22 21.44
C ARG A 95 9.68 11.21 20.43
N ILE A 96 8.42 11.00 20.00
CA ILE A 96 7.46 12.12 19.94
C ILE A 96 6.09 11.66 20.47
N SER A 97 5.84 12.11 21.70
CA SER A 97 4.56 12.45 22.36
C SER A 97 3.28 11.67 21.99
N ARG A 98 2.96 10.74 22.89
CA ARG A 98 1.58 10.33 23.20
C ARG A 98 0.82 11.57 23.72
N ARG A 99 0.19 12.33 22.81
CA ARG A 99 -0.69 13.45 23.15
C ARG A 99 -1.99 12.91 23.77
N LYS A 100 -2.00 12.65 25.08
CA LYS A 100 -3.23 12.52 25.86
C LYS A 100 -3.76 13.94 26.13
N LYS A 101 -4.71 14.39 25.32
CA LYS A 101 -5.71 15.37 25.77
C LYS A 101 -6.76 14.57 26.54
N TYR A 102 -6.74 14.66 27.87
CA TYR A 102 -7.96 14.52 28.66
C TYR A 102 -8.20 15.86 29.34
N ARG A 103 -9.37 16.38 29.02
CA ARG A 103 -9.99 17.60 29.50
C ARG A 103 -10.90 17.16 30.64
N ALA A 104 -10.62 17.62 31.85
CA ALA A 104 -11.55 17.83 32.95
C ALA A 104 -10.79 18.60 34.03
#